data_AF-A0A9X2HK70-F1
#
_entry.id   AF-A0A9X2HK70-F1
#
_cell.length_a   1.000
_cell.length_b   1.000
_cell.length_c   1.000
_cell.angle_alpha   90.00
_cell.angle_beta   90.00
_cell.angle_gamma   90.00
#
_symmetry.space_group_name_H-M   'P 1'
#
loop_
_entity.id
_entity.type
_entity.pdbx_description
1 polymer ?
#
loop_
_entity_poly.entity_id
_entity_poly.type
_entity_poly.pdbx_seq_one_letter_code
_entity_poly.pdbx_strand_id
1 'polypeptide(L)'
;MNMHIAIAPRRLRQIAAIPVIERGAHELMFEDRYASGLPDLSSGRTLEHALDALDRVALMRPDTYAAEWFAEVRDIGCSAMVEVNAHGRRALYSSVPADSQDRERSRRVRALMDHMDDSIMRAGVMAYLEREGAISDNRAADPRETTAATRAFIQAGFRLMIDPQGRLEIGGMTRRWAKASPNVAGELEEAGRRFMRVAGRWRNHRHIHRIVKTLGNRTSNGWLVLGERGGKSEG
;
A
#
# COMPACT_ATOMS: atom_id res chain seq x y z
N MET A 1 -41.38 -8.44 -32.33
CA MET A 1 -41.46 -8.12 -30.89
C MET A 1 -40.05 -8.25 -30.33
N ASN A 2 -39.26 -7.18 -30.42
CA ASN A 2 -37.84 -7.14 -30.02
C ASN A 2 -37.65 -5.89 -29.16
N MET A 3 -37.28 -6.09 -27.89
CA MET A 3 -37.17 -5.04 -26.89
C MET A 3 -35.73 -4.52 -26.87
N HIS A 4 -35.53 -3.29 -27.36
CA HIS A 4 -34.29 -2.54 -27.20
C HIS A 4 -34.19 -2.06 -25.75
N ILE A 5 -33.15 -2.47 -25.02
CA ILE A 5 -32.79 -1.87 -23.73
C ILE A 5 -31.61 -0.91 -23.98
N ALA A 6 -31.90 0.38 -23.91
CA ALA A 6 -30.91 1.44 -23.85
C ALA A 6 -30.30 1.51 -22.45
N ILE A 7 -28.97 1.38 -22.35
CA ILE A 7 -28.23 1.62 -21.10
C ILE A 7 -27.68 3.05 -21.16
N ALA A 8 -28.26 3.94 -20.35
CA ALA A 8 -27.77 5.30 -20.14
C ALA A 8 -26.57 5.32 -19.17
N PRO A 9 -25.62 6.27 -19.33
CA PRO A 9 -24.39 6.32 -18.54
C PRO A 9 -24.62 6.83 -17.10
N ARG A 10 -24.12 6.09 -16.11
CA ARG A 10 -24.14 6.49 -14.69
C ARG A 10 -23.19 7.67 -14.45
N ARG A 11 -23.78 8.78 -14.01
CA ARG A 11 -23.10 9.98 -13.50
C ARG A 11 -22.26 9.66 -12.25
N LEU A 12 -21.00 10.10 -12.28
CA LEU A 12 -20.14 10.26 -11.11
C LEU A 12 -20.82 11.20 -10.10
N ARG A 13 -21.13 10.72 -8.89
CA ARG A 13 -21.58 11.57 -7.78
C ARG A 13 -20.37 12.12 -7.02
N GLN A 14 -20.43 13.43 -6.83
CA GLN A 14 -19.59 14.32 -6.05
C GLN A 14 -19.09 13.72 -4.72
N ILE A 15 -17.79 13.93 -4.47
CA ILE A 15 -17.15 13.80 -3.16
C ILE A 15 -17.80 14.83 -2.23
N ALA A 16 -18.56 14.36 -1.24
CA ALA A 16 -19.11 15.21 -0.20
C ALA A 16 -17.99 15.65 0.76
N ALA A 17 -18.07 16.92 1.15
CA ALA A 17 -17.13 17.60 2.05
C ALA A 17 -17.08 16.96 3.45
N ILE A 18 -15.89 16.96 4.04
CA ILE A 18 -15.63 16.61 5.45
C ILE A 18 -16.18 17.75 6.32
N PRO A 19 -17.16 17.53 7.23
CA PRO A 19 -17.50 18.53 8.22
C PRO A 19 -16.54 18.49 9.41
N VAL A 20 -16.28 19.71 9.90
CA VAL A 20 -15.43 20.11 11.02
C VAL A 20 -15.93 19.51 12.35
N ILE A 21 -14.98 19.20 13.23
CA ILE A 21 -15.16 18.69 14.59
C ILE A 21 -15.85 19.74 15.46
N GLU A 22 -17.03 19.43 16.01
CA GLU A 22 -17.59 20.11 17.17
C GLU A 22 -17.48 19.22 18.41
N ARG A 23 -16.72 19.69 19.42
CA ARG A 23 -16.60 19.09 20.75
C ARG A 23 -17.90 19.34 21.53
N GLY A 24 -18.77 18.34 21.58
CA GLY A 24 -19.86 18.24 22.54
C GLY A 24 -19.52 17.19 23.59
N ALA A 25 -19.43 17.61 24.85
CA ALA A 25 -19.24 16.71 25.98
C ALA A 25 -20.42 15.75 26.10
N HIS A 26 -20.17 14.45 25.98
CA HIS A 26 -21.08 13.41 26.46
C HIS A 26 -20.36 12.61 27.53
N GLU A 27 -20.94 12.70 28.72
CA GLU A 27 -20.66 11.92 29.91
C GLU A 27 -20.72 10.42 29.55
N LEU A 28 -19.55 9.77 29.49
CA LEU A 28 -19.48 8.32 29.33
C LEU A 28 -19.78 7.69 30.68
N MET A 29 -21.03 7.25 30.83
CA MET A 29 -21.43 6.31 31.87
C MET A 29 -20.60 5.04 31.70
N PHE A 30 -19.58 4.89 32.54
CA PHE A 30 -18.81 3.67 32.71
C PHE A 30 -19.73 2.60 33.30
N GLU A 31 -20.27 1.73 32.44
CA GLU A 31 -20.68 0.40 32.87
C GLU A 31 -19.58 -0.59 32.53
N ASP A 32 -19.00 -1.14 33.60
CA ASP A 32 -18.16 -2.32 33.62
C ASP A 32 -18.74 -3.44 32.75
N ARG A 33 -18.11 -3.66 31.59
CA ARG A 33 -18.18 -4.93 30.86
C ARG A 33 -16.77 -5.45 30.59
N TYR A 34 -15.93 -5.50 31.62
CA TYR A 34 -14.75 -6.35 31.62
C TYR A 34 -15.17 -7.83 31.79
N ALA A 35 -15.83 -8.37 30.76
CA ALA A 35 -15.96 -9.79 30.57
C ALA A 35 -14.99 -10.20 29.46
N SER A 36 -14.04 -11.06 29.81
CA SER A 36 -13.22 -11.85 28.90
C SER A 36 -14.07 -12.39 27.73
N GLY A 37 -13.84 -11.90 26.52
CA GLY A 37 -14.58 -12.33 25.33
C GLY A 37 -15.35 -11.23 24.59
N LEU A 38 -15.10 -9.95 24.84
CA LEU A 38 -15.66 -8.91 23.99
C LEU A 38 -15.08 -9.00 22.56
N PRO A 39 -15.92 -9.18 21.52
CA PRO A 39 -15.50 -8.99 20.16
C PRO A 39 -15.35 -7.49 19.91
N ASP A 40 -14.13 -7.03 19.64
CA ASP A 40 -13.98 -5.76 18.93
C ASP A 40 -12.70 -5.73 18.11
N LEU A 41 -12.85 -5.93 16.79
CA LEU A 41 -12.77 -4.86 15.78
C LEU A 41 -13.07 -5.47 14.39
N SER A 42 -13.91 -4.75 13.62
CA SER A 42 -14.66 -5.08 12.38
C SER A 42 -15.25 -6.49 12.13
N SER A 43 -14.54 -7.60 12.38
CA SER A 43 -15.02 -8.95 12.03
C SER A 43 -15.80 -9.70 13.11
N GLY A 44 -15.81 -9.20 14.36
CA GLY A 44 -16.49 -9.85 15.48
C GLY A 44 -15.81 -11.13 16.00
N ARG A 45 -14.59 -11.45 15.54
CA ARG A 45 -13.80 -12.60 16.01
C ARG A 45 -13.02 -12.28 17.28
N THR A 46 -12.84 -13.31 18.13
CA THR A 46 -11.93 -13.25 19.28
C THR A 46 -10.48 -13.41 18.80
N LEU A 47 -9.52 -13.04 19.65
CA LEU A 47 -8.09 -13.20 19.35
C LEU A 47 -7.73 -14.68 19.19
N GLU A 48 -8.27 -15.55 20.04
CA GLU A 48 -8.03 -17.00 20.00
C GLU A 48 -8.51 -17.59 18.68
N HIS A 49 -9.72 -17.21 18.22
CA HIS A 49 -10.23 -17.66 16.91
C HIS A 49 -9.37 -17.19 15.74
N ALA A 50 -8.80 -15.97 15.82
CA ALA A 50 -7.91 -15.44 14.79
C ALA A 50 -6.60 -16.24 14.74
N LEU A 51 -5.97 -16.50 15.89
CA LEU A 51 -4.74 -17.29 15.97
C LEU A 51 -4.96 -18.74 15.51
N ASP A 52 -6.03 -19.39 15.96
CA ASP A 52 -6.39 -20.75 15.50
C ASP A 52 -6.63 -20.81 13.98
N ALA A 53 -7.23 -19.76 13.41
CA ALA A 53 -7.43 -19.67 11.98
C ALA A 53 -6.09 -19.53 11.24
N LEU A 54 -5.16 -18.73 11.76
CA LEU A 54 -3.82 -18.57 11.20
C LEU A 54 -3.00 -19.86 11.29
N ASP A 55 -3.10 -20.61 12.38
CA ASP A 55 -2.43 -21.92 12.52
C ASP A 55 -2.96 -22.92 11.48
N ARG A 56 -4.28 -22.98 11.28
CA ARG A 56 -4.88 -23.80 10.22
C ARG A 56 -4.43 -23.37 8.83
N VAL A 57 -4.32 -22.07 8.57
CA VAL A 57 -3.83 -21.56 7.28
C VAL A 57 -2.35 -21.93 7.09
N ALA A 58 -1.51 -21.79 8.12
CA ALA A 58 -0.10 -22.14 8.08
C ALA A 58 0.09 -23.62 7.70
N LEU A 59 -0.76 -24.50 8.24
CA LEU A 59 -0.72 -25.93 7.97
C LEU A 59 -1.29 -26.31 6.60
N MET A 60 -2.46 -25.76 6.24
CA MET A 60 -3.26 -26.24 5.10
C MET A 60 -3.02 -25.46 3.81
N ARG A 61 -2.69 -24.17 3.92
CA ARG A 61 -2.58 -23.21 2.80
C ARG A 61 -1.42 -22.23 3.03
N PRO A 62 -0.18 -22.74 3.19
CA PRO A 62 0.98 -21.94 3.59
C PRO A 62 1.26 -20.75 2.66
N ASP A 63 0.91 -20.87 1.38
CA ASP A 63 1.03 -19.85 0.35
C ASP A 63 0.13 -18.62 0.58
N THR A 64 -0.99 -18.80 1.28
CA THR A 64 -1.95 -17.72 1.60
C THR A 64 -1.75 -17.09 2.97
N TYR A 65 -0.92 -17.70 3.82
CA TYR A 65 -0.71 -17.30 5.21
C TYR A 65 -0.40 -15.81 5.39
N ALA A 66 0.51 -15.28 4.57
CA ALA A 66 0.92 -13.88 4.66
C ALA A 66 -0.24 -12.90 4.41
N ALA A 67 -1.11 -13.23 3.46
CA ALA A 67 -2.27 -12.40 3.13
C ALA A 67 -3.33 -12.46 4.25
N GLU A 68 -3.58 -13.64 4.80
CA GLU A 68 -4.52 -13.85 5.91
C GLU A 68 -4.04 -13.15 7.19
N TRP A 69 -2.76 -13.29 7.55
CA TRP A 69 -2.20 -12.57 8.69
C TRP A 69 -2.32 -11.05 8.53
N PHE A 70 -2.02 -10.54 7.34
CA PHE A 70 -2.18 -9.10 7.08
C PHE A 70 -3.63 -8.65 7.12
N ALA A 71 -4.58 -9.52 6.73
CA ALA A 71 -6.00 -9.24 6.88
C ALA A 71 -6.41 -9.13 8.35
N GLU A 72 -5.90 -9.98 9.24
CA GLU A 72 -6.13 -9.87 10.70
C GLU A 72 -5.61 -8.53 11.27
N VAL A 73 -4.41 -8.12 10.87
CA VAL A 73 -3.84 -6.83 11.30
C VAL A 73 -4.72 -5.65 10.84
N ARG A 74 -5.25 -5.70 9.61
CA ARG A 74 -6.12 -4.67 9.07
C ARG A 74 -7.50 -4.65 9.73
N ASP A 75 -8.03 -5.81 10.11
CA ASP A 75 -9.32 -5.95 10.78
C ASP A 75 -9.31 -5.26 12.15
N ILE A 76 -8.18 -5.32 12.86
CA ILE A 76 -7.97 -4.55 14.10
C ILE A 76 -7.55 -3.10 13.83
N GLY A 77 -7.73 -2.58 12.61
CA GLY A 77 -7.40 -1.21 12.17
C GLY A 77 -5.95 -0.80 12.35
N CYS A 78 -5.04 -1.76 12.49
CA CYS A 78 -3.62 -1.52 12.53
C CYS A 78 -3.02 -1.58 11.12
N SER A 79 -1.78 -1.14 10.98
CA SER A 79 -1.00 -1.40 9.77
C SER A 79 0.30 -2.12 10.12
N ALA A 80 0.78 -2.94 9.19
CA ALA A 80 2.10 -3.58 9.27
C ALA A 80 2.93 -3.20 8.06
N MET A 81 4.24 -3.09 8.26
CA MET A 81 5.21 -2.81 7.21
C MET A 81 6.55 -3.45 7.57
N VAL A 82 7.40 -3.63 6.55
CA VAL A 82 8.80 -3.99 6.77
C VAL A 82 9.60 -2.72 6.99
N GLU A 83 10.28 -2.62 8.12
CA GLU A 83 11.28 -1.58 8.35
C GLU A 83 12.67 -2.09 7.99
N VAL A 84 13.38 -1.34 7.15
CA VAL A 84 14.80 -1.56 6.84
C VAL A 84 15.59 -0.44 7.47
N ASN A 85 16.40 -0.75 8.48
CA ASN A 85 17.18 0.26 9.18
C ASN A 85 18.36 0.78 8.33
N ALA A 86 19.09 1.77 8.85
CA ALA A 86 20.23 2.37 8.15
C ALA A 86 21.34 1.36 7.79
N HIS A 87 21.44 0.23 8.51
CA HIS A 87 22.41 -0.84 8.28
C HIS A 87 21.86 -1.97 7.40
N GLY A 88 20.63 -1.85 6.88
CA GLY A 88 20.00 -2.88 6.05
C GLY A 88 19.39 -4.06 6.80
N ARG A 89 19.34 -4.00 8.14
CA ARG A 89 18.60 -5.01 8.91
C ARG A 89 17.10 -4.80 8.73
N ARG A 90 16.38 -5.90 8.54
CA ARG A 90 14.95 -5.91 8.31
C ARG A 90 14.23 -6.31 9.59
N ALA A 91 13.16 -5.59 9.91
CA ALA A 91 12.26 -5.92 11.01
C ALA A 91 10.82 -5.77 10.54
N LEU A 92 9.92 -6.51 11.15
CA LEU A 92 8.50 -6.28 11.01
C LEU A 92 8.10 -5.18 11.99
N TYR A 93 7.41 -4.17 11.49
CA TYR A 93 6.90 -3.06 12.29
C TYR A 93 5.38 -3.02 12.15
N SER A 94 4.69 -2.76 13.26
CA SER A 94 3.26 -2.48 13.26
C SER A 94 2.97 -1.12 13.90
N SER A 95 1.93 -0.45 13.43
CA SER A 95 1.42 0.78 14.05
C SER A 95 -0.03 0.61 14.45
N VAL A 96 -0.36 1.22 15.58
CA VAL A 96 -1.71 1.24 16.16
C VAL A 96 -2.22 2.69 16.08
N PRO A 97 -3.48 2.91 15.65
CA PRO A 97 -4.07 4.23 15.69
C PRO A 97 -4.20 4.72 17.15
N ALA A 98 -3.94 6.02 17.36
CA ALA A 98 -4.19 6.64 18.65
C ALA A 98 -5.69 6.91 18.81
N ASP A 99 -6.42 5.94 19.37
CA ASP A 99 -7.87 6.01 19.60
C ASP A 99 -8.25 5.50 21.02
N SER A 100 -9.54 5.55 21.36
CA SER A 100 -10.04 5.09 22.67
C SER A 100 -9.92 3.58 22.89
N GLN A 101 -9.59 2.82 21.85
CA GLN A 101 -9.41 1.37 21.86
C GLN A 101 -7.92 0.97 21.73
N ASP A 102 -6.99 1.93 21.79
CA ASP A 102 -5.55 1.70 21.62
C ASP A 102 -5.02 0.56 22.49
N ARG A 103 -5.46 0.47 23.74
CA ARG A 103 -5.03 -0.61 24.65
C ARG A 103 -5.40 -2.01 24.14
N GLU A 104 -6.60 -2.17 23.57
CA GLU A 104 -7.07 -3.46 23.06
C GLU A 104 -6.41 -3.79 21.71
N ARG A 105 -6.32 -2.80 20.81
CA ARG A 105 -5.59 -2.96 19.54
C ARG A 105 -4.12 -3.30 19.77
N SER A 106 -3.47 -2.62 20.71
CA SER A 106 -2.10 -2.87 21.12
C SER A 106 -1.91 -4.27 21.69
N ARG A 107 -2.87 -4.78 22.46
CA ARG A 107 -2.85 -6.16 22.98
C ARG A 107 -2.96 -7.19 21.84
N ARG A 108 -3.93 -7.02 20.93
CA ARG A 108 -4.13 -7.93 19.79
C ARG A 108 -2.97 -7.91 18.81
N VAL A 109 -2.47 -6.72 18.45
CA VAL A 109 -1.34 -6.62 17.52
C VAL A 109 -0.08 -7.25 18.13
N ARG A 110 0.15 -7.08 19.44
CA ARG A 110 1.26 -7.76 20.13
C ARG A 110 1.12 -9.28 20.03
N ALA A 111 -0.05 -9.83 20.32
CA ALA A 111 -0.28 -11.26 20.21
C ALA A 111 -0.08 -11.79 18.77
N LEU A 112 -0.54 -11.05 17.75
CA LEU A 112 -0.30 -11.38 16.34
C LEU A 112 1.18 -11.31 15.95
N MET A 113 1.94 -10.39 16.53
CA MET A 113 3.37 -10.24 16.31
C MET A 113 4.17 -11.34 17.03
N ASP A 114 3.80 -11.67 18.27
CA ASP A 114 4.40 -12.77 19.05
C ASP A 114 4.17 -14.11 18.34
N HIS A 115 2.94 -14.37 17.89
CA HIS A 115 2.61 -15.53 17.05
C HIS A 115 3.49 -15.60 15.79
N MET A 116 3.81 -14.45 15.20
CA MET A 116 4.67 -14.38 14.03
C MET A 116 6.16 -14.58 14.35
N ASP A 117 6.64 -14.07 15.48
CA ASP A 117 8.02 -14.24 15.92
C ASP A 117 8.35 -15.73 16.12
N ASP A 118 7.38 -16.53 16.56
CA ASP A 118 7.50 -17.98 16.74
C ASP A 118 7.22 -18.79 15.46
N SER A 119 6.72 -18.15 14.40
CA SER A 119 6.31 -18.81 13.16
C SER A 119 7.43 -18.87 12.11
N ILE A 120 7.62 -20.04 11.50
CA ILE A 120 8.49 -20.22 10.32
C ILE A 120 8.05 -19.36 9.11
N MET A 121 6.82 -18.84 9.14
CA MET A 121 6.20 -18.09 8.06
C MET A 121 6.56 -16.60 8.05
N ARG A 122 7.28 -16.11 9.07
CA ARG A 122 7.69 -14.71 9.19
C ARG A 122 8.36 -14.16 7.93
N ALA A 123 9.28 -14.93 7.35
CA ALA A 123 9.97 -14.53 6.12
C ALA A 123 8.99 -14.35 4.94
N GLY A 124 7.98 -15.21 4.84
CA GLY A 124 6.92 -15.11 3.83
C GLY A 124 6.05 -13.86 4.01
N VAL A 125 5.72 -13.50 5.25
CA VAL A 125 4.96 -12.28 5.54
C VAL A 125 5.76 -11.02 5.18
N MET A 126 7.04 -10.98 5.54
CA MET A 126 7.91 -9.85 5.17
C MET A 126 8.03 -9.73 3.65
N ALA A 127 8.21 -10.84 2.93
CA ALA A 127 8.26 -10.84 1.47
C ALA A 127 6.94 -10.36 0.84
N TYR A 128 5.80 -10.76 1.41
CA TYR A 128 4.48 -10.29 0.99
C TYR A 128 4.35 -8.77 1.18
N LEU A 129 4.65 -8.23 2.36
CA LEU A 129 4.58 -6.79 2.64
C LEU A 129 5.52 -5.98 1.74
N GLU A 130 6.74 -6.47 1.48
CA GLU A 130 7.66 -5.85 0.53
C GLU A 130 7.11 -5.82 -0.89
N ARG A 131 6.41 -6.89 -1.32
CA ARG A 131 5.76 -6.96 -2.63
C ARG A 131 4.61 -5.96 -2.76
N GLU A 132 3.82 -5.79 -1.70
CA GLU A 132 2.71 -4.83 -1.65
C GLU A 132 3.18 -3.37 -1.45
N GLY A 133 4.48 -3.14 -1.29
CA GLY A 133 5.06 -1.81 -1.08
C GLY A 133 4.87 -1.26 0.34
N ALA A 134 4.44 -2.09 1.30
CA ALA A 134 4.38 -1.76 2.72
C ALA A 134 5.78 -1.86 3.34
N ILE A 135 6.68 -0.96 2.94
CA ILE A 135 8.08 -0.92 3.38
C ILE A 135 8.49 0.51 3.76
N SER A 136 9.16 0.65 4.90
CA SER A 136 9.88 1.84 5.31
C SER A 136 11.37 1.55 5.26
N ASP A 137 12.12 2.28 4.42
CA ASP A 137 13.54 2.03 4.23
C ASP A 137 14.37 3.26 4.59
N ASN A 138 15.04 3.13 5.74
CA ASN A 138 15.84 4.15 6.39
C ASN A 138 17.31 4.11 5.97
N ARG A 139 17.68 3.35 4.94
CA ARG A 139 19.03 3.42 4.35
C ARG A 139 19.31 4.79 3.73
N ALA A 140 20.58 5.06 3.47
CA ALA A 140 20.98 6.24 2.72
C ALA A 140 20.37 6.18 1.31
N ALA A 141 19.99 7.34 0.78
CA ALA A 141 19.55 7.44 -0.60
C ALA A 141 20.73 7.09 -1.53
N ASP A 142 20.49 6.24 -2.52
CA ASP A 142 21.40 6.05 -3.64
C ASP A 142 20.81 6.71 -4.89
N PRO A 143 21.34 7.88 -5.31
CA PRO A 143 20.88 8.56 -6.52
C PRO A 143 21.04 7.70 -7.79
N ARG A 144 22.04 6.81 -7.85
CA ARG A 144 22.28 5.95 -9.02
C ARG A 144 21.20 4.88 -9.10
N GLU A 145 20.93 4.19 -7.99
CA GLU A 145 19.82 3.23 -7.88
C GLU A 145 18.49 3.90 -8.23
N THR A 146 18.24 5.08 -7.66
CA THR A 146 16.99 5.82 -7.88
C THR A 146 16.80 6.21 -9.35
N THR A 147 17.86 6.67 -9.99
CA THR A 147 17.84 7.04 -11.42
C THR A 147 17.64 5.81 -12.30
N ALA A 148 18.30 4.70 -11.99
CA ALA A 148 18.16 3.44 -12.72
C ALA A 148 16.74 2.86 -12.60
N ALA A 149 16.17 2.83 -11.39
CA ALA A 149 14.81 2.37 -11.14
C ALA A 149 13.78 3.27 -11.84
N THR A 150 13.95 4.60 -11.75
CA THR A 150 13.09 5.56 -12.47
C THR A 150 13.16 5.35 -13.97
N ARG A 151 14.36 5.15 -14.54
CA ARG A 151 14.52 4.88 -15.97
C ARG A 151 13.80 3.60 -16.40
N ALA A 152 14.00 2.50 -15.67
CA ALA A 152 13.36 1.22 -15.96
C ALA A 152 11.83 1.34 -15.88
N PHE A 153 11.31 2.05 -14.88
CA PHE A 153 9.88 2.33 -14.73
C PHE A 153 9.28 3.06 -15.94
N ILE A 154 9.96 4.11 -16.41
CA ILE A 154 9.52 4.87 -17.58
C ILE A 154 9.64 4.04 -18.87
N GLN A 155 10.70 3.24 -19.03
CA GLN A 155 10.87 2.32 -20.17
C GLN A 155 9.81 1.22 -20.20
N ALA A 156 9.37 0.77 -19.03
CA ALA A 156 8.25 -0.14 -18.86
C ALA A 156 6.88 0.50 -19.19
N GLY A 157 6.86 1.79 -19.57
CA GLY A 157 5.65 2.47 -20.01
C GLY A 157 4.81 3.05 -18.88
N PHE A 158 5.34 3.11 -17.66
CA PHE A 158 4.70 3.87 -16.59
C PHE A 158 4.98 5.37 -16.74
N ARG A 159 4.23 6.17 -15.97
CA ARG A 159 4.39 7.63 -15.95
C ARG A 159 4.58 8.11 -14.52
N LEU A 160 5.44 9.11 -14.37
CA LEU A 160 5.58 9.89 -13.15
C LEU A 160 5.07 11.29 -13.42
N MET A 161 4.23 11.79 -12.52
CA MET A 161 3.53 13.05 -12.67
C MET A 161 3.76 13.89 -11.44
N ILE A 162 3.95 15.20 -11.60
CA ILE A 162 3.86 16.16 -10.50
C ILE A 162 2.66 17.04 -10.77
N ASP A 163 1.72 17.05 -9.82
CA ASP A 163 0.53 17.90 -9.89
C ASP A 163 0.90 19.40 -9.76
N PRO A 164 -0.02 20.33 -10.06
CA PRO A 164 0.22 21.76 -9.87
C PRO A 164 0.56 22.15 -8.42
N GLN A 165 0.18 21.33 -7.44
CA GLN A 165 0.47 21.52 -6.01
C GLN A 165 1.84 20.96 -5.61
N GLY A 166 2.58 20.36 -6.54
CA GLY A 166 3.91 19.81 -6.31
C GLY A 166 3.94 18.40 -5.71
N ARG A 167 2.84 17.64 -5.76
CA ARG A 167 2.77 16.25 -5.28
C ARG A 167 3.14 15.28 -6.39
N LEU A 168 3.94 14.27 -6.06
CA LEU A 168 4.27 13.18 -6.97
C LEU A 168 3.11 12.19 -7.06
N GLU A 169 2.69 11.90 -8.28
CA GLU A 169 1.70 10.87 -8.62
C GLU A 169 2.29 9.87 -9.60
N ILE A 170 1.81 8.64 -9.53
CA ILE A 170 2.13 7.58 -10.47
C ILE A 170 0.97 7.49 -11.46
N GLY A 171 1.24 7.84 -12.71
CA GLY A 171 0.27 7.74 -13.79
C GLY A 171 0.12 6.29 -14.27
N GLY A 172 -1.06 5.98 -14.82
CA GLY A 172 -1.38 4.64 -15.32
C GLY A 172 -0.46 4.12 -16.42
N MET A 173 -0.41 2.80 -16.55
CA MET A 173 0.37 2.08 -17.56
C MET A 173 -0.02 2.47 -18.99
N THR A 174 0.97 2.56 -19.89
CA THR A 174 0.71 2.78 -21.32
C THR A 174 0.09 1.54 -21.98
N ARG A 175 -0.38 1.72 -23.23
CA ARG A 175 -0.93 0.65 -24.10
C ARG A 175 0.00 -0.56 -24.31
N ARG A 176 1.30 -0.44 -23.98
CA ARG A 176 2.27 -1.55 -24.05
C ARG A 176 1.88 -2.70 -23.12
N TRP A 177 1.39 -2.38 -21.91
CA TRP A 177 1.02 -3.40 -20.93
C TRP A 177 -0.20 -4.23 -21.38
N ALA A 178 -1.18 -3.57 -22.01
CA ALA A 178 -2.39 -4.22 -22.51
C ALA A 178 -2.16 -5.21 -23.69
N LYS A 179 -0.96 -5.21 -24.29
CA LYS A 179 -0.60 -6.08 -25.43
C LYS A 179 0.64 -6.93 -25.16
N ALA A 180 1.13 -6.97 -23.92
CA ALA A 180 2.34 -7.68 -23.57
C ALA A 180 2.10 -9.20 -23.58
N SER A 181 3.09 -9.96 -24.06
CA SER A 181 3.14 -11.41 -23.81
C SER A 181 3.41 -11.68 -22.32
N PRO A 182 3.11 -12.88 -21.79
CA PRO A 182 3.30 -13.18 -20.36
C PRO A 182 4.70 -12.88 -19.82
N ASN A 183 5.74 -13.18 -20.61
CA ASN A 183 7.13 -12.91 -20.21
C ASN A 183 7.42 -11.40 -20.13
N VAL A 184 6.92 -10.63 -21.10
CA VAL A 184 7.04 -9.17 -21.11
C VAL A 184 6.24 -8.56 -19.94
N ALA A 185 5.06 -9.10 -19.63
CA ALA A 185 4.27 -8.64 -18.49
C ALA A 185 5.04 -8.78 -17.16
N GLY A 186 5.75 -9.91 -16.96
CA GLY A 186 6.59 -10.13 -15.78
C GLY A 186 7.74 -9.13 -15.64
N GLU A 187 8.43 -8.81 -16.74
CA GLU A 187 9.49 -7.78 -16.73
C GLU A 187 8.96 -6.38 -16.40
N LEU A 188 7.79 -6.04 -16.94
CA LEU A 188 7.13 -4.75 -16.67
C LEU A 188 6.68 -4.65 -15.21
N GLU A 189 6.15 -5.75 -14.65
CA GLU A 189 5.77 -5.83 -13.24
C GLU A 189 6.99 -5.68 -12.33
N GLU A 190 8.10 -6.34 -12.65
CA GLU A 190 9.33 -6.23 -11.87
C GLU A 190 9.92 -4.81 -11.91
N ALA A 191 9.86 -4.13 -13.05
CA ALA A 191 10.25 -2.72 -13.14
C ALA A 191 9.37 -1.83 -12.24
N GLY A 192 8.06 -2.10 -12.21
CA GLY A 192 7.10 -1.44 -11.32
C GLY A 192 7.44 -1.66 -9.84
N ARG A 193 7.61 -2.91 -9.43
CA ARG A 193 7.98 -3.28 -8.06
C ARG A 193 9.30 -2.65 -7.62
N ARG A 194 10.32 -2.70 -8.48
CA ARG A 194 11.62 -2.09 -8.21
C ARG A 194 11.50 -0.58 -7.98
N PHE A 195 10.70 0.11 -8.79
CA PHE A 195 10.45 1.53 -8.60
C PHE A 195 9.70 1.80 -7.28
N MET A 196 8.63 1.07 -6.97
CA MET A 196 7.87 1.25 -5.73
C MET A 196 8.74 1.05 -4.49
N ARG A 197 9.64 0.06 -4.50
CA ARG A 197 10.62 -0.16 -3.42
C ARG A 197 11.54 1.04 -3.22
N VAL A 198 11.98 1.68 -4.31
CA VAL A 198 12.84 2.88 -4.27
C VAL A 198 12.04 4.12 -3.88
N ALA A 199 10.81 4.26 -4.37
CA ALA A 199 9.93 5.39 -4.08
C ALA A 199 9.46 5.38 -2.61
N GLY A 200 9.23 4.20 -2.03
CA GLY A 200 8.88 4.04 -0.61
C GLY A 200 9.94 4.59 0.36
N ARG A 201 11.16 4.91 -0.10
CA ARG A 201 12.15 5.62 0.71
C ARG A 201 11.86 7.12 0.67
N TRP A 202 11.41 7.70 1.79
CA TRP A 202 11.19 9.15 1.93
C TRP A 202 12.36 10.00 1.40
N ARG A 203 13.61 9.57 1.65
CA ARG A 203 14.81 10.30 1.20
C ARG A 203 14.95 10.34 -0.33
N ASN A 204 14.41 9.36 -1.05
CA ASN A 204 14.46 9.29 -2.51
C ASN A 204 13.41 10.20 -3.18
N HIS A 205 12.32 10.57 -2.49
CA HIS A 205 11.27 11.44 -3.05
C HIS A 205 11.81 12.74 -3.63
N ARG A 206 12.74 13.41 -2.92
CA ARG A 206 13.35 14.66 -3.42
C ARG A 206 14.11 14.47 -4.73
N HIS A 207 14.80 13.34 -4.87
CA HIS A 207 15.55 13.02 -6.08
C HIS A 207 14.61 12.65 -7.23
N ILE A 208 13.57 11.86 -6.98
CA ILE A 208 12.53 11.54 -7.97
C ILE A 208 11.84 12.82 -8.46
N HIS A 209 11.45 13.72 -7.55
CA HIS A 209 10.90 15.03 -7.90
C HIS A 209 11.83 15.84 -8.79
N ARG A 210 13.14 15.86 -8.46
CA ARG A 210 14.14 16.56 -9.27
C ARG A 210 14.21 15.97 -10.68
N ILE A 211 14.26 14.64 -10.80
CA ILE A 211 14.26 13.95 -12.10
C ILE A 211 13.04 14.36 -12.94
N VAL A 212 11.83 14.32 -12.37
CA VAL A 212 10.60 14.68 -13.08
C VAL A 212 10.57 16.17 -13.45
N LYS A 213 11.04 17.07 -12.57
CA LYS A 213 11.15 18.51 -12.87
C LYS A 213 12.15 18.82 -13.98
N THR A 214 13.24 18.06 -14.06
CA THR A 214 14.30 18.29 -15.06
C THR A 214 13.97 17.66 -16.41
N LEU A 215 13.34 16.47 -16.43
CA LEU A 215 13.14 15.68 -17.65
C LEU A 215 11.68 15.62 -18.13
N GLY A 216 10.73 15.98 -17.27
CA GLY A 216 9.31 15.95 -17.58
C GLY A 216 8.85 17.11 -18.46
N ASN A 217 7.75 16.90 -19.17
CA ASN A 217 7.10 17.92 -19.99
C ASN A 217 5.96 18.56 -19.21
N ARG A 218 5.86 19.88 -19.28
CA ARG A 218 4.73 20.61 -18.69
C ARG A 218 3.51 20.52 -19.60
N THR A 219 2.38 20.14 -19.04
CA THR A 219 1.09 20.10 -19.74
C THR A 219 0.36 21.44 -19.59
N SER A 220 -0.66 21.67 -20.42
CA SER A 220 -1.49 22.88 -20.39
C SER A 220 -2.25 23.07 -19.07
N ASN A 221 -2.61 21.98 -18.39
CA ASN A 221 -3.26 22.01 -17.08
C ASN A 221 -2.26 22.09 -15.90
N GLY A 222 -0.99 22.38 -16.17
CA GLY A 222 0.01 22.70 -15.14
C GLY A 222 0.75 21.50 -14.55
N TRP A 223 0.46 20.27 -14.99
CA TRP A 223 1.18 19.07 -14.55
C TRP A 223 2.56 18.99 -15.18
N LEU A 224 3.51 18.36 -14.49
CA LEU A 224 4.77 17.90 -15.08
C LEU A 224 4.69 16.39 -15.27
N VAL A 225 4.85 15.92 -16.50
CA VAL A 225 4.72 14.50 -16.84
C VAL A 225 6.02 13.97 -17.41
N LEU A 226 6.58 12.96 -16.75
CA LEU A 226 7.68 12.14 -17.24
C LEU A 226 7.12 10.76 -17.61
N GLY A 227 7.26 10.37 -18.88
CA GLY A 227 6.77 9.10 -19.41
C GLY A 227 7.61 8.68 -20.62
N GLU A 228 7.31 7.51 -21.16
CA GLU A 228 7.89 7.09 -22.44
C GLU A 228 7.62 8.20 -23.46
N ARG A 229 8.69 8.75 -24.06
CA ARG A 229 8.54 9.71 -25.14
C ARG A 229 7.78 8.98 -26.23
N GLY A 230 6.57 9.44 -26.55
CA GLY A 230 5.89 9.01 -27.76
C GLY A 230 6.89 9.20 -28.90
N GLY A 231 7.33 8.10 -29.50
CA GLY A 231 7.92 8.17 -30.82
C GLY A 231 6.99 9.03 -31.66
N LYS A 232 7.54 10.00 -32.39
CA LYS A 232 6.79 10.80 -33.35
C LYS A 232 5.80 9.86 -34.03
N SER A 233 4.52 10.12 -33.87
CA SER A 233 3.53 9.59 -34.79
C SER A 233 3.96 10.12 -36.15
N GLU A 234 4.54 9.24 -36.97
CA GLU A 234 4.61 9.49 -38.41
C GLU A 234 3.17 9.70 -38.89
N GLY A 235 2.91 10.88 -39.44
CA GLY A 235 1.62 11.40 -39.84
C GLY A 235 1.75 12.87 -40.19
#